data_AF-A0A271J1H1-F1
#
_entry.id   AF-A0A271J1H1-F1
#
_cell.length_a   1.000
_cell.length_b   1.000
_cell.length_c   1.000
_cell.angle_alpha   90.00
_cell.angle_beta   90.00
_cell.angle_gamma   90.00
#
_symmetry.space_group_name_H-M   'P 1'
#
loop_
_entity.id
_entity.type
_entity.pdbx_description
1 polymer ?
#
loop_
_entity_poly.entity_id
_entity_poly.type
_entity_poly.pdbx_seq_one_letter_code
_entity_poly.pdbx_strand_id
1 'polypeptide(L)'
;MLPHPPSLRAPSRRRAAARRRDRLTGARRALIGGGLAVVAVAFVLAGASLVLHGSVDYALLGAAGGACLLVLLSVPMLKPDYEIVEPISFVMLATAIGVTLKPAWLAFGPEAARDFLLLNRLEPAFLVNAVALVLFGLLAFAAGYLFQVPAPRLARSRLFATEAWSRWRILLVAAAALTIALVSMSLYLSKLGLTGVIEDFSRKRFYTVEGAEYARSALGYYRWGASVTGPVFLFVLAWALTKRTRLGLVEGAVIVALVLMAVVFPFFNSSRTKVLMVLIQALVIWRCTRGGIPKTVLVGGSVGILALLLILTALRPRQGDLSDAGSVFGAQALLETTVGGRHFMDLTKTAHIIEGVPEQLPYQYGESYAAWAFMPIPRTVWLNKPPLGAGPLIGQNIFNMRYAGVPPGMIAEAYLNFGILGIVLVPFLLGVGMRWVYEAFKPVLHHTAGATLYAVTVIPVGWTTVTGGFSQMMVALMVAAVPLIAIVLFVRVRRRFVPHAV
;
A
#
# COMPACT_ATOMS: atom_id res chain seq x y z
N MET A 1 -15.19 6.20 -61.16
CA MET A 1 -14.41 6.94 -60.13
C MET A 1 -15.12 6.81 -58.80
N LEU A 2 -14.62 5.96 -57.90
CA LEU A 2 -15.15 5.85 -56.54
C LEU A 2 -14.52 6.96 -55.68
N PRO A 3 -15.30 7.70 -54.88
CA PRO A 3 -14.77 8.76 -54.04
C PRO A 3 -13.83 8.17 -52.99
N HIS A 4 -12.59 8.67 -52.95
CA HIS A 4 -11.62 8.31 -51.92
C HIS A 4 -12.21 8.65 -50.54
N PRO A 5 -12.21 7.71 -49.58
CA PRO A 5 -12.68 7.99 -48.24
C PRO A 5 -11.83 9.12 -47.64
N PRO A 6 -12.45 10.11 -46.97
CA PRO A 6 -11.75 11.24 -46.40
C PRO A 6 -10.69 10.72 -45.44
N SER A 7 -9.41 11.00 -45.76
CA SER A 7 -8.30 10.63 -44.89
C SER A 7 -8.55 11.23 -43.50
N LEU A 8 -8.86 10.38 -42.53
CA LEU A 8 -8.92 10.74 -41.13
C LEU A 8 -7.50 11.14 -40.72
N ARG A 9 -7.16 12.43 -40.91
CA ARG A 9 -5.88 12.99 -40.47
C ARG A 9 -5.77 12.72 -38.98
N ALA A 10 -4.89 11.79 -38.62
CA ALA A 10 -4.59 11.49 -37.23
C ALA A 10 -4.32 12.83 -36.52
N PRO A 11 -4.98 13.12 -35.38
CA PRO A 11 -4.81 14.38 -34.69
C PRO A 11 -3.31 14.64 -34.51
N SER A 12 -2.85 15.80 -34.97
CA SER A 12 -1.42 16.12 -34.99
C SER A 12 -0.81 15.84 -33.62
N ARG A 13 0.37 15.18 -33.58
CA ARG A 13 1.06 14.81 -32.32
C ARG A 13 1.12 15.98 -31.32
N ARG A 14 1.17 17.22 -31.82
CA ARG A 14 1.08 18.46 -31.03
C ARG A 14 -0.23 18.60 -30.24
N ARG A 15 -1.41 18.35 -30.85
CA ARG A 15 -2.71 18.40 -30.15
C ARG A 15 -2.83 17.33 -29.07
N ALA A 16 -2.28 16.14 -29.31
CA ALA A 16 -2.26 15.07 -28.30
C ALA A 16 -1.34 15.40 -27.11
N ALA A 17 -0.17 15.97 -27.37
CA ALA A 17 0.75 16.43 -26.33
C ALA A 17 0.16 17.57 -25.49
N ALA A 18 -0.48 18.55 -26.14
CA ALA A 18 -1.15 19.67 -25.45
C ALA A 18 -2.28 19.18 -24.52
N ARG A 19 -3.19 18.35 -25.02
CA ARG A 19 -4.27 17.76 -24.21
C ARG A 19 -3.75 16.93 -23.04
N ARG A 20 -2.61 16.23 -23.22
CA ARG A 20 -1.98 15.47 -22.14
C ARG A 20 -1.43 16.41 -21.06
N ARG A 21 -0.81 17.53 -21.46
CA ARG A 21 -0.29 18.56 -20.55
C ARG A 21 -1.41 19.15 -19.70
N ASP A 22 -2.54 19.51 -20.29
CA ASP A 22 -3.68 20.11 -19.56
C ASP A 22 -4.33 19.15 -18.55
N ARG A 23 -4.39 17.85 -18.85
CA ARG A 23 -4.94 16.86 -17.90
C ARG A 23 -4.02 16.63 -16.71
N LEU A 24 -2.72 16.63 -16.94
CA LEU A 24 -1.72 16.48 -15.88
C LEU A 24 -1.75 17.67 -14.93
N THR A 25 -1.92 18.90 -15.45
CA THR A 25 -2.05 20.09 -14.61
C THR A 25 -3.31 20.03 -13.73
N GLY A 26 -4.43 19.53 -14.23
CA GLY A 26 -5.67 19.37 -13.45
C GLY A 26 -5.52 18.42 -12.25
N ALA A 27 -5.01 17.21 -12.46
CA ALA A 27 -4.83 16.23 -11.38
C ALA A 27 -3.81 16.69 -10.33
N ARG A 28 -2.70 17.31 -10.78
CA ARG A 28 -1.68 17.91 -9.92
C ARG A 28 -2.26 19.04 -9.07
N ARG A 29 -3.03 19.95 -9.67
CA ARG A 29 -3.71 21.04 -8.95
C ARG A 29 -4.72 20.51 -7.93
N ALA A 30 -5.48 19.46 -8.27
CA ALA A 30 -6.42 18.84 -7.35
C ALA A 30 -5.71 18.19 -6.14
N LEU A 31 -4.57 17.51 -6.37
CA LEU A 31 -3.76 16.94 -5.29
C LEU A 31 -3.18 18.02 -4.38
N ILE A 32 -2.58 19.07 -4.97
CA ILE A 32 -2.00 20.18 -4.20
C ILE A 32 -3.10 20.92 -3.43
N GLY A 33 -4.21 21.26 -4.09
CA GLY A 33 -5.33 21.97 -3.46
C GLY A 33 -5.97 21.16 -2.33
N GLY A 34 -6.23 19.87 -2.55
CA GLY A 34 -6.74 18.98 -1.51
C GLY A 34 -5.76 18.81 -0.35
N GLY A 35 -4.46 18.67 -0.64
CA GLY A 35 -3.42 18.61 0.37
C GLY A 35 -3.32 19.88 1.21
N LEU A 36 -3.32 21.05 0.56
CA LEU A 36 -3.31 22.35 1.25
C LEU A 36 -4.57 22.57 2.09
N ALA A 37 -5.73 22.08 1.64
CA ALA A 37 -6.95 22.11 2.44
C ALA A 37 -6.81 21.26 3.72
N VAL A 38 -6.22 20.06 3.63
CA VAL A 38 -5.93 19.22 4.81
C VAL A 38 -4.95 19.91 5.76
N VAL A 39 -3.90 20.55 5.21
CA VAL A 39 -2.93 21.32 6.01
C VAL A 39 -3.64 22.49 6.73
N ALA A 40 -4.48 23.25 6.02
CA ALA A 40 -5.24 24.35 6.61
C ALA A 40 -6.17 23.87 7.73
N VAL A 41 -6.88 22.76 7.52
CA VAL A 41 -7.71 22.13 8.56
C VAL A 41 -6.86 21.73 9.77
N ALA A 42 -5.67 21.14 9.56
CA ALA A 42 -4.78 20.78 10.66
C ALA A 42 -4.33 22.00 11.49
N PHE A 43 -4.01 23.14 10.85
CA PHE A 43 -3.66 24.38 11.56
C PHE A 43 -4.85 24.99 12.31
N VAL A 44 -6.05 24.96 11.72
CA VAL A 44 -7.28 25.41 12.41
C VAL A 44 -7.54 24.54 13.64
N LEU A 45 -7.43 23.22 13.50
CA LEU A 45 -7.62 22.29 14.61
C LEU A 45 -6.54 22.45 15.68
N ALA A 46 -5.29 22.73 15.29
CA ALA A 46 -4.23 23.07 16.24
C ALA A 46 -4.55 24.32 17.07
N GLY A 47 -5.03 25.39 16.41
CA GLY A 47 -5.50 26.60 17.10
C GLY A 47 -6.69 26.33 18.02
N ALA A 48 -7.66 25.53 17.57
CA ALA A 48 -8.79 25.11 18.38
C ALA A 48 -8.35 24.29 19.59
N SER A 49 -7.35 23.41 19.47
CA SER A 49 -6.83 22.64 20.60
C SER A 49 -6.21 23.53 21.67
N LEU A 50 -5.50 24.59 21.27
CA LEU A 50 -4.95 25.57 22.21
C LEU A 50 -6.06 26.30 22.98
N VAL A 51 -7.11 26.73 22.28
CA VAL A 51 -8.24 27.47 22.88
C VAL A 51 -9.11 26.58 23.76
N LEU A 52 -9.45 25.38 23.30
CA LEU A 52 -10.42 24.49 23.97
C LEU A 52 -9.80 23.65 25.08
N HIS A 53 -8.53 23.24 24.94
CA HIS A 53 -7.87 22.37 25.92
C HIS A 53 -6.77 23.06 26.71
N GLY A 54 -6.38 24.30 26.36
CA GLY A 54 -5.26 25.00 27.00
C GLY A 54 -3.91 24.30 26.84
N SER A 55 -3.81 23.29 25.96
CA SER A 55 -2.63 22.45 25.82
C SER A 55 -1.82 22.87 24.61
N VAL A 56 -0.61 23.38 24.88
CA VAL A 56 0.37 23.76 23.87
C VAL A 56 0.83 22.54 23.06
N ASP A 57 0.92 21.37 23.69
CA ASP A 57 1.39 20.15 23.03
C ASP A 57 0.48 19.72 21.88
N TYR A 58 -0.84 19.69 22.06
CA TYR A 58 -1.76 19.33 20.96
C TYR A 58 -1.70 20.32 19.80
N ALA A 59 -1.52 21.62 20.10
CA ALA A 59 -1.35 22.64 19.07
C ALA A 59 -0.03 22.44 18.29
N LEU A 60 1.09 22.19 19.00
CA LEU A 60 2.38 21.88 18.38
C LEU A 60 2.31 20.61 17.53
N LEU A 61 1.65 19.56 18.02
CA LEU A 61 1.45 18.31 17.28
C LEU A 61 0.65 18.53 15.99
N GLY A 62 -0.45 19.28 16.05
CA GLY A 62 -1.26 19.62 14.88
C GLY A 62 -0.48 20.44 13.85
N ALA A 63 0.26 21.46 14.31
CA ALA A 63 1.09 22.30 13.45
C ALA A 63 2.24 21.51 12.78
N ALA A 64 2.97 20.69 13.56
CA ALA A 64 4.05 19.85 13.05
C ALA A 64 3.53 18.75 12.11
N GLY A 65 2.36 18.17 12.41
CA GLY A 65 1.69 17.23 11.52
C GLY A 65 1.26 17.86 10.19
N GLY A 66 0.79 19.11 10.22
CA GLY A 66 0.54 19.92 9.01
C GLY A 66 1.82 20.19 8.21
N ALA A 67 2.90 20.57 8.89
CA ALA A 67 4.21 20.80 8.27
C ALA A 67 4.77 19.54 7.59
N CYS A 68 4.62 18.36 8.19
CA CYS A 68 5.01 17.08 7.59
C CYS A 68 4.35 16.86 6.22
N LEU A 69 3.05 17.12 6.10
CA LEU A 69 2.34 16.98 4.82
C LEU A 69 2.75 18.08 3.84
N LEU A 70 2.95 19.32 4.30
CA LEU A 70 3.40 20.43 3.47
C LEU A 70 4.77 20.13 2.83
N VAL A 71 5.71 19.54 3.58
CA VAL A 71 7.01 19.10 3.07
C VAL A 71 6.85 18.12 1.92
N LEU A 72 5.95 17.15 2.02
CA LEU A 72 5.73 16.20 0.92
C LEU A 72 4.99 16.85 -0.26
N LEU A 73 4.06 17.77 -0.02
CA LEU A 73 3.38 18.56 -1.06
C LEU A 73 4.34 19.50 -1.80
N SER A 74 5.47 19.86 -1.20
CA SER A 74 6.51 20.63 -1.88
C SER A 74 7.06 19.87 -3.11
N VAL A 75 7.08 18.53 -3.10
CA VAL A 75 7.56 17.73 -4.25
C VAL A 75 6.72 17.94 -5.51
N PRO A 76 5.39 17.71 -5.52
CA PRO A 76 4.57 18.04 -6.69
C PRO A 76 4.57 19.53 -7.01
N MET A 77 4.87 20.45 -6.08
CA MET A 77 5.01 21.88 -6.40
C MET A 77 6.31 22.16 -7.16
N LEU A 78 7.42 21.58 -6.73
CA LEU A 78 8.76 21.78 -7.31
C LEU A 78 9.00 20.95 -8.57
N LYS A 79 8.32 19.81 -8.72
CA LYS A 79 8.44 18.91 -9.87
C LYS A 79 7.34 19.16 -10.92
N PRO A 80 7.64 19.77 -12.08
CA PRO A 80 6.60 20.14 -13.06
C PRO A 80 5.94 18.96 -13.76
N ASP A 81 6.65 17.84 -13.91
CA ASP A 81 6.20 16.60 -14.56
C ASP A 81 5.67 15.56 -13.57
N TYR A 82 5.20 16.01 -12.40
CA TYR A 82 4.60 15.15 -11.40
C TYR A 82 3.35 14.42 -11.91
N GLU A 83 3.27 13.11 -11.68
CA GLU A 83 2.09 12.29 -11.95
C GLU A 83 1.53 11.70 -10.65
N ILE A 84 0.20 11.69 -10.50
CA ILE A 84 -0.47 11.17 -9.28
C ILE A 84 -0.20 9.68 -9.01
N VAL A 85 0.25 8.92 -10.02
CA VAL A 85 0.57 7.50 -9.86
C VAL A 85 1.96 7.27 -9.26
N GLU A 86 2.76 8.31 -9.04
CA GLU A 86 4.07 8.22 -8.41
C GLU A 86 3.99 7.64 -6.98
N PRO A 87 4.99 6.86 -6.54
CA PRO A 87 4.97 6.21 -5.23
C PRO A 87 4.85 7.22 -4.07
N ILE A 88 5.39 8.44 -4.23
CA ILE A 88 5.27 9.50 -3.21
C ILE A 88 3.82 9.93 -2.94
N SER A 89 2.89 9.77 -3.89
CA SER A 89 1.46 10.01 -3.63
C SER A 89 0.93 9.17 -2.48
N PHE A 90 1.41 7.93 -2.36
CA PHE A 90 0.97 6.99 -1.32
C PHE A 90 1.63 7.30 0.02
N VAL A 91 2.87 7.82 0.00
CA VAL A 91 3.52 8.37 1.18
C VAL A 91 2.73 9.57 1.70
N MET A 92 2.37 10.51 0.81
CA MET A 92 1.52 11.67 1.15
C MET A 92 0.19 11.25 1.77
N LEU A 93 -0.49 10.26 1.20
CA LEU A 93 -1.75 9.75 1.75
C LEU A 93 -1.54 9.14 3.15
N ALA A 94 -0.49 8.35 3.35
CA ALA A 94 -0.19 7.74 4.64
C ALA A 94 0.20 8.78 5.70
N THR A 95 0.93 9.83 5.33
CA THR A 95 1.28 10.96 6.21
C THR A 95 0.06 11.80 6.55
N ALA A 96 -0.79 12.12 5.56
CA ALA A 96 -2.01 12.88 5.79
C ALA A 96 -2.90 12.22 6.85
N ILE A 97 -3.06 10.90 6.80
CA ILE A 97 -3.90 10.16 7.76
C ILE A 97 -3.15 9.91 9.08
N GLY A 98 -1.94 9.36 9.01
CA GLY A 98 -1.22 8.84 10.18
C GLY A 98 -0.46 9.89 11.01
N VAL A 99 -0.11 11.02 10.41
CA VAL A 99 0.68 12.10 11.04
C VAL A 99 -0.09 13.40 11.11
N THR A 100 -0.83 13.79 10.06
CA THR A 100 -1.51 15.10 10.02
C THR A 100 -2.88 15.08 10.70
N LEU A 101 -3.74 14.10 10.43
CA LEU A 101 -5.07 14.00 11.06
C LEU A 101 -5.03 13.36 12.45
N LYS A 102 -3.97 12.60 12.76
CA LYS A 102 -3.84 11.87 14.03
C LYS A 102 -3.82 12.79 15.27
N PRO A 103 -3.09 13.92 15.31
CA PRO A 103 -3.13 14.85 16.44
C PRO A 103 -4.53 15.38 16.74
N ALA A 104 -5.29 15.75 15.70
CA ALA A 104 -6.67 16.19 15.86
C ALA A 104 -7.55 15.08 16.45
N TRP A 105 -7.35 13.83 16.02
CA TRP A 105 -8.05 12.69 16.60
C TRP A 105 -7.66 12.43 18.06
N LEU A 106 -6.41 12.67 18.45
CA LEU A 106 -5.99 12.56 19.86
C LEU A 106 -6.59 13.66 20.73
N ALA A 107 -6.72 14.87 20.19
CA ALA A 107 -7.28 16.02 20.92
C ALA A 107 -8.81 15.94 21.05
N PHE A 108 -9.52 15.60 19.96
CA PHE A 108 -10.98 15.69 19.88
C PHE A 108 -11.69 14.34 19.78
N GLY A 109 -10.95 13.24 19.69
CA GLY A 109 -11.51 11.90 19.61
C GLY A 109 -11.98 11.36 20.97
N PRO A 110 -12.61 10.17 20.98
CA PRO A 110 -13.04 9.52 22.22
C PRO A 110 -11.85 9.21 23.14
N GLU A 111 -12.05 9.37 24.44
CA GLU A 111 -11.03 9.12 25.47
C GLU A 111 -10.44 7.71 25.38
N ALA A 112 -11.28 6.68 25.21
CA ALA A 112 -10.82 5.30 25.03
C ALA A 112 -9.85 5.11 23.85
N ALA A 113 -10.03 5.87 22.76
CA ALA A 113 -9.12 5.83 21.62
C ALA A 113 -7.79 6.51 21.93
N ARG A 114 -7.82 7.62 22.67
CA ARG A 114 -6.62 8.31 23.16
C ARG A 114 -5.83 7.41 24.09
N ASP A 115 -6.47 6.81 25.08
CA ASP A 115 -5.81 5.94 26.07
C ASP A 115 -5.17 4.73 25.38
N PHE A 116 -5.88 4.12 24.42
CA PHE A 116 -5.33 3.04 23.61
C PHE A 116 -4.09 3.47 22.82
N LEU A 117 -4.12 4.64 22.17
CA LEU A 117 -3.00 5.12 21.35
C LEU A 117 -1.80 5.59 22.18
N LEU A 118 -2.05 6.18 23.34
CA LEU A 118 -1.03 6.68 24.27
C LEU A 118 -0.52 5.60 25.25
N LEU A 119 -1.07 4.38 25.21
CA LEU A 119 -0.75 3.31 26.17
C LEU A 119 -1.02 3.76 27.62
N ASN A 120 -2.17 4.39 27.85
CA ASN A 120 -2.62 4.96 29.13
C ASN A 120 -1.73 6.07 29.71
N ARG A 121 -0.88 6.69 28.89
CA ARG A 121 -0.13 7.89 29.28
C ARG A 121 -1.03 9.12 29.20
N LEU A 122 -0.97 9.98 30.22
CA LEU A 122 -1.80 11.19 30.31
C LEU A 122 -1.25 12.34 29.45
N GLU A 123 0.07 12.42 29.30
CA GLU A 123 0.74 13.58 28.68
C GLU A 123 1.20 13.28 27.24
N PRO A 124 0.81 14.11 26.25
CA PRO A 124 1.21 13.94 24.85
C PRO A 124 2.61 14.52 24.53
N ALA A 125 3.33 15.09 25.50
CA ALA A 125 4.61 15.79 25.29
C ALA A 125 5.65 14.94 24.53
N PHE A 126 5.74 13.64 24.81
CA PHE A 126 6.67 12.73 24.11
C PHE A 126 6.40 12.63 22.60
N LEU A 127 5.15 12.86 22.17
CA LEU A 127 4.79 12.88 20.75
C LEU A 127 5.42 14.07 20.01
N VAL A 128 5.69 15.19 20.71
CA VAL A 128 6.24 16.42 20.10
C VAL A 128 7.65 16.16 19.58
N ASN A 129 8.48 15.48 20.38
CA ASN A 129 9.82 15.08 19.96
C ASN A 129 9.77 14.13 18.75
N ALA A 130 8.84 13.17 18.78
CA ALA A 130 8.67 12.22 17.71
C ALA A 130 8.21 12.87 16.39
N VAL A 131 7.26 13.82 16.44
CA VAL A 131 6.79 14.50 15.21
C VAL A 131 7.87 15.38 14.61
N ALA A 132 8.73 16.00 15.43
CA ALA A 132 9.89 16.75 14.93
C ALA A 132 10.87 15.83 14.18
N LEU A 133 11.15 14.65 14.74
CA LEU A 133 11.98 13.63 14.08
C LEU A 133 11.34 13.08 12.80
N VAL A 134 10.03 12.87 12.79
CA VAL A 134 9.28 12.52 11.58
C VAL A 134 9.39 13.62 10.52
N LEU A 135 9.29 14.89 10.90
CA LEU A 135 9.46 16.03 10.00
C LEU A 135 10.85 16.02 9.34
N PHE A 136 11.92 15.83 10.12
CA PHE A 136 13.28 15.71 9.58
C PHE A 136 13.43 14.53 8.62
N GLY A 137 12.88 13.37 8.97
CA GLY A 137 12.91 12.21 8.09
C GLY A 137 12.12 12.40 6.79
N LEU A 138 10.98 13.10 6.84
CA LEU A 138 10.19 13.43 5.66
C LEU A 138 10.86 14.51 4.79
N LEU A 139 11.56 15.47 5.39
CA LEU A 139 12.41 16.43 4.67
C LEU A 139 13.53 15.69 3.91
N ALA A 140 14.23 14.78 4.59
CA ALA A 140 15.27 13.96 3.97
C ALA A 140 14.71 13.08 2.84
N PHE A 141 13.54 12.46 3.05
CA PHE A 141 12.86 11.69 2.01
C PHE A 141 12.47 12.55 0.80
N ALA A 142 11.87 13.72 1.02
CA ALA A 142 11.48 14.64 -0.05
C ALA A 142 12.70 15.14 -0.84
N ALA A 143 13.79 15.48 -0.14
CA ALA A 143 15.05 15.85 -0.77
C ALA A 143 15.63 14.71 -1.62
N GLY A 144 15.65 13.49 -1.09
CA GLY A 144 16.08 12.30 -1.82
C GLY A 144 15.20 12.01 -3.04
N TYR A 145 13.89 12.23 -2.94
CA TYR A 145 12.98 12.04 -4.07
C TYR A 145 13.17 13.09 -5.18
N LEU A 146 13.53 14.32 -4.82
CA LEU A 146 13.86 15.39 -5.77
C LEU A 146 15.25 15.20 -6.39
N PHE A 147 16.14 14.46 -5.72
CA PHE A 147 17.47 14.15 -6.22
C PHE A 147 17.40 13.25 -7.46
N GLN A 148 17.95 13.72 -8.57
CA GLN A 148 17.86 13.05 -9.86
C GLN A 148 19.04 12.12 -10.07
N VAL A 149 18.75 10.81 -10.18
CA VAL A 149 19.73 9.79 -10.56
C VAL A 149 19.35 9.25 -11.95
N PRO A 150 20.31 9.04 -12.86
CA PRO A 150 20.02 8.45 -14.16
C PRO A 150 19.41 7.05 -13.99
N ALA A 151 18.16 6.90 -14.43
CA ALA A 151 17.41 5.65 -14.35
C ALA A 151 17.66 4.75 -15.58
N PRO A 152 17.71 3.42 -15.42
CA PRO A 152 17.83 2.51 -16.55
C PRO A 152 16.60 2.56 -17.44
N ARG A 153 16.81 2.46 -18.76
CA ARG A 153 15.71 2.46 -19.73
C ARG A 153 15.09 1.07 -19.82
N LEU A 154 14.12 0.75 -18.95
CA LEU A 154 13.43 -0.55 -18.96
C LEU A 154 12.74 -0.84 -20.30
N ALA A 155 12.40 0.17 -21.11
CA ALA A 155 11.87 -0.04 -22.46
C ALA A 155 12.77 -0.90 -23.38
N ARG A 156 14.08 -0.98 -23.09
CA ARG A 156 15.02 -1.85 -23.81
C ARG A 156 15.02 -3.29 -23.33
N SER A 157 14.47 -3.56 -22.14
CA SER A 157 14.37 -4.92 -21.61
C SER A 157 13.46 -5.74 -22.51
N ARG A 158 13.90 -6.99 -22.77
CA ARG A 158 13.09 -7.96 -23.51
C ARG A 158 11.71 -8.10 -22.87
N LEU A 159 11.56 -7.95 -21.56
CA LEU A 159 10.27 -8.12 -20.85
C LEU A 159 9.16 -7.21 -21.38
N PHE A 160 9.51 -6.02 -21.89
CA PHE A 160 8.55 -5.01 -22.36
C PHE A 160 8.51 -4.84 -23.88
N ALA A 161 9.41 -5.50 -24.62
CA ALA A 161 9.60 -5.26 -26.05
C ALA A 161 8.47 -5.80 -26.98
N THR A 162 7.55 -6.63 -26.49
CA THR A 162 6.49 -7.23 -27.34
C THR A 162 5.12 -7.18 -26.66
N GLU A 163 4.11 -6.76 -27.42
CA GLU A 163 2.72 -6.70 -26.97
C GLU A 163 1.85 -7.89 -27.44
N ALA A 164 2.46 -8.90 -28.07
CA ALA A 164 1.74 -10.08 -28.51
C ALA A 164 1.57 -11.07 -27.35
N TRP A 165 0.34 -11.15 -26.82
CA TRP A 165 -0.03 -12.04 -25.72
C TRP A 165 -0.90 -13.19 -26.23
N SER A 166 -0.61 -14.43 -25.81
CA SER A 166 -1.42 -15.58 -26.19
C SER A 166 -2.68 -15.64 -25.31
N ARG A 167 -3.86 -15.52 -25.92
CA ARG A 167 -5.16 -15.68 -25.24
C ARG A 167 -5.24 -16.99 -24.46
N TRP A 168 -4.84 -18.11 -25.08
CA TRP A 168 -4.87 -19.43 -24.46
C TRP A 168 -3.97 -19.51 -23.22
N ARG A 169 -2.74 -18.97 -23.31
CA ARG A 169 -1.81 -18.98 -22.16
C ARG A 169 -2.30 -18.10 -21.01
N ILE A 170 -2.99 -16.98 -21.30
CA ILE A 170 -3.63 -16.14 -20.27
C ILE A 170 -4.68 -16.95 -19.53
N LEU A 171 -5.59 -17.61 -20.27
CA LEU A 171 -6.65 -18.41 -19.68
C LEU A 171 -6.09 -19.59 -18.86
N LEU A 172 -5.04 -20.25 -19.36
CA LEU A 172 -4.36 -21.31 -18.64
C LEU A 172 -3.74 -20.82 -17.32
N VAL A 173 -3.04 -19.68 -17.34
CA VAL A 173 -2.49 -19.08 -16.12
C VAL A 173 -3.60 -18.71 -15.14
N ALA A 174 -4.70 -18.13 -15.62
CA ALA A 174 -5.83 -17.77 -14.78
C ALA A 174 -6.48 -18.99 -14.13
N ALA A 175 -6.70 -20.07 -14.90
CA ALA A 175 -7.22 -21.33 -14.38
C ALA A 175 -6.28 -21.94 -13.33
N ALA A 176 -4.97 -22.02 -13.63
CA ALA A 176 -3.97 -22.54 -12.70
C ALA A 176 -3.92 -21.71 -11.40
N ALA A 177 -3.96 -20.38 -11.51
CA ALA A 177 -3.97 -19.48 -10.35
C ALA A 177 -5.22 -19.65 -9.48
N LEU A 178 -6.40 -19.83 -10.09
CA LEU A 178 -7.65 -20.12 -9.37
C LEU A 178 -7.56 -21.46 -8.64
N THR A 179 -7.06 -22.50 -9.29
CA THR A 179 -6.87 -23.82 -8.66
C THR A 179 -5.89 -23.75 -7.49
N ILE A 180 -4.72 -23.12 -7.67
CA ILE A 180 -3.73 -22.92 -6.61
C ILE A 180 -4.36 -22.16 -5.44
N ALA A 181 -5.14 -21.10 -5.72
CA ALA A 181 -5.75 -20.30 -4.68
C ALA A 181 -6.83 -21.07 -3.91
N LEU A 182 -7.68 -21.82 -4.59
CA LEU A 182 -8.70 -22.67 -3.96
C LEU A 182 -8.08 -23.76 -3.09
N VAL A 183 -7.08 -24.49 -3.60
CA VAL A 183 -6.37 -25.53 -2.84
C VAL A 183 -5.67 -24.92 -1.63
N SER A 184 -4.94 -23.82 -1.82
CA SER A 184 -4.20 -23.16 -0.73
C SER A 184 -5.15 -22.60 0.33
N MET A 185 -6.30 -22.05 -0.07
CA MET A 185 -7.33 -21.56 0.83
C MET A 185 -7.98 -22.72 1.60
N SER A 186 -8.29 -23.83 0.94
CA SER A 186 -8.81 -25.03 1.59
C SER A 186 -7.83 -25.58 2.64
N LEU A 187 -6.55 -25.71 2.29
CA LEU A 187 -5.50 -26.14 3.22
C LEU A 187 -5.31 -25.16 4.38
N TYR A 188 -5.36 -23.85 4.10
CA TYR A 188 -5.29 -22.81 5.13
C TYR A 188 -6.44 -22.93 6.14
N LEU A 189 -7.68 -23.09 5.66
CA LEU A 189 -8.86 -23.23 6.52
C LEU A 189 -8.83 -24.53 7.32
N SER A 190 -8.43 -25.64 6.69
CA SER A 190 -8.25 -26.93 7.34
C SER A 190 -7.20 -26.88 8.45
N LYS A 191 -6.03 -26.27 8.19
CA LYS A 191 -4.96 -26.13 9.20
C LYS A 191 -5.33 -25.21 10.37
N LEU A 192 -6.26 -24.30 10.19
CA LEU A 192 -6.80 -23.47 11.27
C LEU A 192 -7.92 -24.18 12.06
N GLY A 193 -8.35 -25.36 11.64
CA GLY A 193 -9.46 -26.08 12.28
C GLY A 193 -10.79 -25.31 12.17
N LEU A 194 -10.99 -24.60 11.06
CA LEU A 194 -12.22 -23.84 10.82
C LEU A 194 -13.28 -24.78 10.23
N THR A 195 -14.28 -25.13 11.04
CA THR A 195 -15.37 -26.06 10.68
C THR A 195 -16.55 -25.39 9.96
N GLY A 196 -16.46 -24.10 9.65
CA GLY A 196 -17.47 -23.34 8.88
C GLY A 196 -18.24 -22.28 9.68
N VAL A 197 -18.01 -22.16 10.99
CA VAL A 197 -18.63 -21.11 11.82
C VAL A 197 -17.95 -19.76 11.58
N ILE A 198 -18.72 -18.75 11.20
CA ILE A 198 -18.21 -17.42 10.84
C ILE A 198 -17.49 -16.72 12.01
N GLU A 199 -17.95 -16.96 13.24
CA GLU A 199 -17.41 -16.33 14.45
C GLU A 199 -15.95 -16.73 14.73
N ASP A 200 -15.54 -17.94 14.34
CA ASP A 200 -14.19 -18.43 14.53
C ASP A 200 -13.14 -17.72 13.65
N PHE A 201 -13.57 -17.12 12.53
CA PHE A 201 -12.65 -16.50 11.56
C PHE A 201 -11.89 -15.32 12.13
N SER A 202 -12.50 -14.55 13.04
CA SER A 202 -11.84 -13.38 13.64
C SER A 202 -10.78 -13.78 14.68
N ARG A 203 -11.02 -14.89 15.40
CA ARG A 203 -10.19 -15.36 16.53
C ARG A 203 -9.03 -16.26 16.09
N LYS A 204 -9.23 -17.16 15.12
CA LYS A 204 -8.22 -18.15 14.68
C LYS A 204 -7.42 -17.68 13.47
N ARG A 205 -6.65 -16.59 13.61
CA ARG A 205 -5.79 -16.05 12.52
C ARG A 205 -4.35 -16.55 12.52
N PHE A 206 -3.97 -17.35 13.51
CA PHE A 206 -2.62 -17.85 13.69
C PHE A 206 -2.66 -19.32 14.07
N TYR A 207 -1.73 -20.08 13.51
CA TYR A 207 -1.48 -21.47 13.87
C TYR A 207 -0.38 -21.51 14.93
N THR A 208 -0.60 -22.23 16.03
CA THR A 208 0.42 -22.38 17.07
C THR A 208 1.39 -23.49 16.66
N VAL A 209 2.67 -23.17 16.55
CA VAL A 209 3.78 -24.11 16.34
C VAL A 209 4.37 -24.42 17.70
N GLU A 210 4.18 -25.65 18.17
CA GLU A 210 4.75 -26.13 19.42
C GLU A 210 6.29 -26.06 19.38
N GLY A 211 6.90 -25.63 20.49
CA GLY A 211 8.36 -25.54 20.62
C GLY A 211 9.03 -24.35 19.92
N ALA A 212 8.32 -23.53 19.15
CA ALA A 212 8.89 -22.32 18.56
C ALA A 212 8.84 -21.14 19.55
N GLU A 213 9.95 -20.40 19.68
CA GLU A 213 10.03 -19.16 20.48
C GLU A 213 8.92 -18.17 20.08
N TYR A 214 8.72 -18.00 18.77
CA TYR A 214 7.59 -17.29 18.18
C TYR A 214 6.51 -18.30 17.78
N ALA A 215 5.78 -18.80 18.78
CA ALA A 215 4.81 -19.89 18.66
C ALA A 215 3.70 -19.64 17.64
N ARG A 216 3.47 -18.43 17.12
CA ARG A 216 2.42 -18.16 16.12
C ARG A 216 2.96 -18.07 14.70
N SER A 217 2.47 -18.97 13.84
CA SER A 217 2.65 -18.92 12.40
C SER A 217 1.43 -18.33 11.71
N ALA A 218 1.68 -17.39 10.80
CA ALA A 218 0.67 -16.84 9.90
C ALA A 218 0.36 -17.76 8.70
N LEU A 219 0.94 -18.98 8.64
CA LEU A 219 0.75 -19.91 7.53
C LEU A 219 1.07 -19.27 6.16
N GLY A 220 2.22 -18.59 6.09
CA GLY A 220 2.58 -17.67 5.00
C GLY A 220 2.48 -18.26 3.59
N TYR A 221 2.89 -19.51 3.38
CA TYR A 221 2.83 -20.17 2.06
C TYR A 221 1.40 -20.43 1.59
N TYR A 222 0.51 -20.89 2.46
CA TYR A 222 -0.90 -21.05 2.11
C TYR A 222 -1.55 -19.69 1.84
N ARG A 223 -1.20 -18.67 2.62
CA ARG A 223 -1.67 -17.29 2.35
C ARG A 223 -1.17 -16.76 1.03
N TRP A 224 0.07 -17.05 0.67
CA TRP A 224 0.66 -16.67 -0.59
C TRP A 224 -0.04 -17.34 -1.77
N GLY A 225 -0.19 -18.67 -1.73
CA GLY A 225 -0.91 -19.43 -2.76
C GLY A 225 -2.35 -18.95 -2.94
N ALA A 226 -3.07 -18.69 -1.84
CA ALA A 226 -4.42 -18.13 -1.88
C ALA A 226 -4.49 -16.69 -2.42
N SER A 227 -3.40 -15.92 -2.34
CA SER A 227 -3.34 -14.53 -2.82
C SER A 227 -2.84 -14.40 -4.27
N VAL A 228 -2.44 -15.49 -4.94
CA VAL A 228 -1.86 -15.45 -6.31
C VAL A 228 -2.85 -14.91 -7.35
N THR A 229 -4.15 -15.02 -7.08
CA THR A 229 -5.24 -14.50 -7.93
C THR A 229 -5.22 -12.98 -8.06
N GLY A 230 -4.70 -12.25 -7.07
CA GLY A 230 -4.61 -10.78 -7.12
C GLY A 230 -3.70 -10.27 -8.25
N PRO A 231 -2.40 -10.63 -8.27
CA PRO A 231 -1.50 -10.28 -9.37
C PRO A 231 -1.98 -10.76 -10.74
N VAL A 232 -2.58 -11.96 -10.81
CA VAL A 232 -3.12 -12.53 -12.06
C VAL A 232 -4.33 -11.74 -12.55
N PHE A 233 -5.27 -11.40 -11.68
CA PHE A 233 -6.40 -10.50 -11.97
C PHE A 233 -5.90 -9.19 -12.58
N LEU A 234 -4.94 -8.54 -11.93
CA LEU A 234 -4.42 -7.25 -12.37
C LEU A 234 -3.74 -7.34 -13.74
N PHE A 235 -3.02 -8.44 -14.01
CA PHE A 235 -2.44 -8.70 -15.33
C PHE A 235 -3.52 -8.90 -16.42
N VAL A 236 -4.54 -9.74 -16.14
CA VAL A 236 -5.66 -9.98 -17.06
C VAL A 236 -6.45 -8.69 -17.32
N LEU A 237 -6.66 -7.87 -16.28
CA LEU A 237 -7.28 -6.57 -16.40
C LEU A 237 -6.47 -5.63 -17.30
N ALA A 238 -5.16 -5.53 -17.08
CA ALA A 238 -4.28 -4.72 -17.93
C ALA A 238 -4.35 -5.18 -19.40
N TRP A 239 -4.35 -6.49 -19.64
CA TRP A 239 -4.48 -7.07 -20.98
C TRP A 239 -5.83 -6.70 -21.61
N ALA A 240 -6.92 -6.89 -20.88
CA ALA A 240 -8.27 -6.55 -21.30
C ALA A 240 -8.41 -5.07 -21.65
N LEU A 241 -7.83 -4.17 -20.84
CA LEU A 241 -7.87 -2.73 -21.06
C LEU A 241 -7.06 -2.29 -22.28
N THR A 242 -5.95 -2.97 -22.59
CA THR A 242 -5.17 -2.72 -23.80
C THR A 242 -5.81 -3.29 -25.07
N LYS A 243 -6.65 -4.33 -24.94
CA LYS A 243 -7.40 -4.92 -26.06
C LYS A 243 -8.46 -3.92 -26.55
N ARG A 244 -8.51 -3.69 -27.87
CA ARG A 244 -9.54 -2.82 -28.49
C ARG A 244 -10.85 -3.55 -28.78
N THR A 245 -10.85 -4.88 -28.77
CA THR A 245 -12.04 -5.70 -29.04
C THR A 245 -12.83 -5.96 -27.76
N ARG A 246 -14.13 -6.23 -27.89
CA ARG A 246 -14.96 -6.68 -26.77
C ARG A 246 -14.38 -7.96 -26.14
N LEU A 247 -14.54 -8.08 -24.82
CA LEU A 247 -14.22 -9.30 -24.09
C LEU A 247 -15.26 -10.36 -24.42
N GLY A 248 -14.83 -11.61 -24.62
CA GLY A 248 -15.75 -12.73 -24.74
C GLY A 248 -16.35 -13.10 -23.38
N LEU A 249 -17.43 -13.89 -23.40
CA LEU A 249 -18.10 -14.37 -22.19
C LEU A 249 -17.15 -15.14 -21.26
N VAL A 250 -16.29 -16.00 -21.84
CA VAL A 250 -15.31 -16.80 -21.10
C VAL A 250 -14.30 -15.91 -20.38
N GLU A 251 -13.74 -14.90 -21.05
CA GLU A 251 -12.84 -13.95 -20.40
C GLU A 251 -13.53 -13.15 -19.30
N GLY A 252 -14.78 -12.73 -19.52
CA GLY A 252 -15.58 -12.05 -18.51
C GLY A 252 -15.77 -12.91 -17.26
N ALA A 253 -16.16 -14.17 -17.43
CA ALA A 253 -16.33 -15.13 -16.33
C ALA A 253 -15.03 -15.38 -15.57
N VAL A 254 -13.90 -15.54 -16.27
CA VAL A 254 -12.58 -15.72 -15.64
C VAL A 254 -12.16 -14.47 -14.84
N ILE A 255 -12.38 -13.27 -15.38
CA ILE A 255 -12.09 -12.02 -14.65
C ILE A 255 -12.95 -11.95 -13.38
N VAL A 256 -14.24 -12.25 -13.46
CA VAL A 256 -15.14 -12.25 -12.30
C VAL A 256 -14.66 -13.25 -11.24
N ALA A 257 -14.33 -14.48 -11.64
CA ALA A 257 -13.81 -15.50 -10.71
C ALA A 257 -12.51 -15.06 -10.02
N LEU A 258 -11.59 -14.45 -10.77
CA LEU A 258 -10.34 -13.92 -10.22
C LEU A 258 -10.59 -12.77 -9.24
N VAL A 259 -11.50 -11.84 -9.56
CA VAL A 259 -11.89 -10.73 -8.67
C VAL A 259 -12.50 -11.27 -7.38
N LEU A 260 -13.44 -12.22 -7.49
CA LEU A 260 -14.07 -12.83 -6.32
C LEU A 260 -13.01 -13.46 -5.42
N MET A 261 -12.11 -14.29 -5.95
CA MET A 261 -11.05 -14.89 -5.14
C MET A 261 -10.08 -13.86 -4.55
N ALA A 262 -9.73 -12.80 -5.30
CA ALA A 262 -8.85 -11.73 -4.83
C ALA A 262 -9.47 -10.89 -3.69
N VAL A 263 -10.81 -10.88 -3.55
CA VAL A 263 -11.54 -10.19 -2.47
C VAL A 263 -11.87 -11.13 -1.31
N VAL A 264 -12.35 -12.34 -1.61
CA VAL A 264 -12.79 -13.34 -0.64
C VAL A 264 -11.64 -13.75 0.28
N PHE A 265 -10.44 -14.01 -0.24
CA PHE A 265 -9.36 -14.46 0.63
C PHE A 265 -8.86 -13.38 1.63
N PRO A 266 -8.67 -12.11 1.24
CA PRO A 266 -8.44 -11.03 2.20
C PRO A 266 -9.55 -10.86 3.24
N PHE A 267 -10.80 -11.12 2.87
CA PHE A 267 -11.93 -11.10 3.81
C PHE A 267 -11.73 -12.16 4.92
N PHE A 268 -11.35 -13.39 4.57
CA PHE A 268 -11.00 -14.44 5.55
C PHE A 268 -9.81 -14.09 6.44
N ASN A 269 -8.87 -13.27 5.95
CA ASN A 269 -7.76 -12.77 6.77
C ASN A 269 -8.09 -11.48 7.52
N SER A 270 -9.32 -10.98 7.42
CA SER A 270 -9.74 -9.67 7.94
C SER A 270 -8.81 -8.53 7.49
N SER A 271 -8.30 -8.60 6.25
CA SER A 271 -7.29 -7.68 5.71
C SER A 271 -7.90 -6.69 4.73
N ARG A 272 -8.53 -5.65 5.28
CA ARG A 272 -9.19 -4.57 4.51
C ARG A 272 -8.22 -3.87 3.55
N THR A 273 -7.00 -3.62 4.03
CA THR A 273 -5.94 -2.96 3.26
C THR A 273 -5.58 -3.73 1.99
N LYS A 274 -5.61 -5.07 1.99
CA LYS A 274 -5.32 -5.85 0.79
C LYS A 274 -6.38 -5.65 -0.30
N VAL A 275 -7.66 -5.61 0.07
CA VAL A 275 -8.73 -5.36 -0.90
C VAL A 275 -8.63 -3.94 -1.46
N LEU A 276 -8.42 -2.96 -0.58
CA LEU A 276 -8.19 -1.58 -1.00
C LEU A 276 -7.01 -1.46 -1.95
N MET A 277 -5.91 -2.16 -1.68
CA MET A 277 -4.73 -2.17 -2.53
C MET A 277 -5.01 -2.76 -3.92
N VAL A 278 -5.73 -3.87 -4.01
CA VAL A 278 -6.11 -4.45 -5.32
C VAL A 278 -6.92 -3.44 -6.15
N LEU A 279 -7.83 -2.70 -5.52
CA LEU A 279 -8.64 -1.69 -6.20
C LEU A 279 -7.81 -0.48 -6.62
N ILE A 280 -6.94 0.03 -5.75
CA ILE A 280 -5.99 1.10 -6.07
C ILE A 280 -5.10 0.67 -7.24
N GLN A 281 -4.58 -0.56 -7.23
CA GLN A 281 -3.74 -1.10 -8.30
C GLN A 281 -4.50 -1.19 -9.62
N ALA A 282 -5.77 -1.64 -9.60
CA ALA A 282 -6.62 -1.65 -10.77
C ALA A 282 -6.85 -0.24 -11.34
N LEU A 283 -7.07 0.76 -10.48
CA LEU A 283 -7.20 2.17 -10.89
C LEU A 283 -5.89 2.73 -11.47
N VAL A 284 -4.74 2.38 -10.91
CA VAL A 284 -3.42 2.75 -11.44
C VAL A 284 -3.22 2.13 -12.83
N ILE A 285 -3.48 0.82 -12.99
CA ILE A 285 -3.41 0.14 -14.29
C ILE A 285 -4.33 0.81 -15.32
N TRP A 286 -5.56 1.13 -14.92
CA TRP A 286 -6.51 1.85 -15.77
C TRP A 286 -5.94 3.21 -16.20
N ARG A 287 -5.44 4.00 -15.24
CA ARG A 287 -4.87 5.32 -15.51
C ARG A 287 -3.66 5.26 -16.44
N CYS A 288 -2.80 4.26 -16.27
CA CYS A 288 -1.59 4.05 -17.06
C CYS A 288 -1.90 3.57 -18.48
N THR A 289 -2.88 2.69 -18.66
CA THR A 289 -3.23 2.11 -19.97
C THR A 289 -4.21 2.98 -20.79
N ARG A 290 -5.15 3.67 -20.15
CA ARG A 290 -6.18 4.49 -20.82
C ARG A 290 -5.98 6.00 -20.71
N GLY A 291 -4.98 6.46 -19.94
CA GLY A 291 -4.63 7.88 -19.82
C GLY A 291 -5.60 8.72 -18.97
N GLY A 292 -6.64 8.13 -18.39
CA GLY A 292 -7.60 8.78 -17.51
C GLY A 292 -8.59 7.78 -16.89
N ILE A 293 -9.09 8.09 -15.70
CA ILE A 293 -10.12 7.28 -15.02
C ILE A 293 -11.46 7.99 -15.23
N PRO A 294 -12.48 7.31 -15.78
CA PRO A 294 -13.81 7.90 -15.90
C PRO A 294 -14.41 8.14 -14.51
N LYS A 295 -15.13 9.26 -14.35
CA LYS A 295 -15.72 9.66 -13.05
C LYS A 295 -16.63 8.58 -12.46
N THR A 296 -17.35 7.84 -13.30
CA THR A 296 -18.24 6.74 -12.89
C THR A 296 -17.48 5.59 -12.22
N VAL A 297 -16.33 5.19 -12.77
CA VAL A 297 -15.48 4.14 -12.17
C VAL A 297 -14.86 4.64 -10.86
N LEU A 298 -14.46 5.91 -10.79
CA LEU A 298 -13.94 6.49 -9.56
C LEU A 298 -15.00 6.53 -8.46
N VAL A 299 -16.19 7.07 -8.75
CA VAL A 299 -17.30 7.17 -7.78
C VAL A 299 -17.78 5.78 -7.38
N GLY A 300 -18.06 4.90 -8.35
CA GLY A 300 -18.51 3.53 -8.08
C GLY A 300 -17.48 2.71 -7.30
N GLY A 301 -16.18 2.87 -7.63
CA GLY A 301 -15.09 2.25 -6.89
C GLY A 301 -15.00 2.74 -5.45
N SER A 302 -15.11 4.06 -5.23
CA SER A 302 -15.11 4.66 -3.89
C SER A 302 -16.32 4.20 -3.05
N VAL A 303 -17.52 4.18 -3.63
CA VAL A 303 -18.73 3.68 -2.96
C VAL A 303 -18.59 2.20 -2.63
N GLY A 304 -18.07 1.40 -3.55
CA GLY A 304 -17.83 -0.03 -3.31
C GLY A 304 -16.81 -0.30 -2.20
N ILE A 305 -15.72 0.49 -2.15
CA ILE A 305 -14.73 0.44 -1.06
C ILE A 305 -15.39 0.79 0.27
N LEU A 306 -16.16 1.87 0.30
CA LEU A 306 -16.84 2.34 1.51
C LEU A 306 -17.81 1.27 2.03
N ALA A 307 -18.65 0.73 1.16
CA ALA A 307 -19.58 -0.34 1.50
C ALA A 307 -18.86 -1.58 2.05
N LEU A 308 -17.75 -1.98 1.42
CA LEU A 308 -16.94 -3.10 1.90
C LEU A 308 -16.33 -2.82 3.28
N LEU A 309 -15.80 -1.62 3.51
CA LEU A 309 -15.23 -1.23 4.80
C LEU A 309 -16.28 -1.23 5.91
N LEU A 310 -17.49 -0.77 5.61
CA LEU A 310 -18.63 -0.79 6.52
C LEU A 310 -19.04 -2.23 6.86
N ILE A 311 -19.19 -3.10 5.85
CA ILE A 311 -19.49 -4.53 6.07
C ILE A 311 -18.41 -5.20 6.92
N LEU A 312 -17.13 -4.99 6.60
CA LEU A 312 -16.01 -5.54 7.37
C LEU A 312 -15.90 -4.98 8.79
N THR A 313 -16.51 -3.82 9.06
CA THR A 313 -16.59 -3.22 10.39
C THR A 313 -17.78 -3.76 11.16
N ALA A 314 -18.94 -3.88 10.52
CA ALA A 314 -20.14 -4.47 11.10
C ALA A 314 -19.95 -5.95 11.49
N LEU A 315 -19.18 -6.72 10.71
CA LEU A 315 -18.87 -8.11 11.01
C LEU A 315 -17.84 -8.30 12.12
N ARG A 316 -17.29 -7.22 12.69
CA ARG A 316 -16.37 -7.34 13.82
C ARG A 316 -17.21 -7.56 15.08
N PRO A 317 -17.10 -8.72 15.76
CA PRO A 317 -17.87 -8.98 16.97
C PRO A 317 -17.51 -7.93 18.03
N ARG A 318 -18.42 -6.99 18.31
CA ARG A 318 -18.36 -6.16 19.51
C ARG A 318 -19.05 -6.94 20.62
N GLN A 319 -18.33 -7.23 21.69
CA GLN A 319 -18.82 -8.00 22.85
C GLN A 319 -19.83 -7.22 23.73
N GLY A 320 -20.53 -6.23 23.18
CA GLY A 320 -21.55 -5.44 23.88
C GLY A 320 -22.55 -4.86 22.90
N ASP A 321 -23.82 -5.17 23.13
CA ASP A 321 -25.06 -4.65 22.57
C ASP A 321 -25.16 -4.40 21.05
N LEU A 322 -25.85 -5.31 20.37
CA LEU A 322 -26.29 -5.23 18.97
C LEU A 322 -27.39 -4.18 18.72
N SER A 323 -27.87 -3.49 19.75
CA SER A 323 -29.04 -2.61 19.66
C SER A 323 -28.78 -1.28 18.93
N ASP A 324 -27.51 -0.89 18.73
CA ASP A 324 -27.18 0.42 18.15
C ASP A 324 -26.54 0.32 16.75
N ALA A 325 -27.25 -0.33 15.82
CA ALA A 325 -26.81 -0.47 14.42
C ALA A 325 -26.56 0.89 13.73
N GLY A 326 -27.23 1.97 14.18
CA GLY A 326 -27.01 3.33 13.68
C GLY A 326 -25.60 3.85 13.97
N SER A 327 -25.03 3.50 15.12
CA SER A 327 -23.65 3.87 15.49
C SER A 327 -22.58 3.19 14.62
N VAL A 328 -22.90 2.03 14.03
CA VAL A 328 -21.97 1.20 13.24
C VAL A 328 -21.72 1.77 11.83
N PHE A 329 -22.69 2.49 11.27
CA PHE A 329 -22.60 3.06 9.92
C PHE A 329 -22.23 4.55 9.90
N GLY A 330 -21.95 5.16 11.05
CA GLY A 330 -21.64 6.58 11.17
C GLY A 330 -20.26 6.98 10.64
N ALA A 331 -20.12 8.26 10.25
CA ALA A 331 -18.83 8.87 9.91
C ALA A 331 -17.77 8.68 11.01
N GLN A 332 -18.21 8.63 12.28
CA GLN A 332 -17.34 8.37 13.43
C GLN A 332 -16.68 6.99 13.38
N ALA A 333 -17.40 5.93 12.99
CA ALA A 333 -16.84 4.58 12.89
C ALA A 333 -15.77 4.48 11.79
N LEU A 334 -15.98 5.19 10.68
CA LEU A 334 -14.97 5.30 9.61
C LEU A 334 -13.74 6.08 10.07
N LEU A 335 -13.94 7.16 10.81
CA LEU A 335 -12.86 7.97 11.38
C LEU A 335 -12.06 7.17 12.42
N GLU A 336 -12.74 6.46 13.32
CA GLU A 336 -12.13 5.58 14.31
C GLU A 336 -11.33 4.45 13.65
N THR A 337 -11.88 3.80 12.63
CA THR A 337 -11.19 2.70 11.93
C THR A 337 -10.03 3.17 11.05
N THR A 338 -10.09 4.39 10.52
CA THR A 338 -9.06 4.94 9.62
C THR A 338 -7.97 5.69 10.38
N VAL A 339 -8.35 6.62 11.26
CA VAL A 339 -7.45 7.50 12.02
C VAL A 339 -7.21 6.96 13.42
N GLY A 340 -8.19 6.34 14.08
CA GLY A 340 -8.03 5.79 15.43
C GLY A 340 -7.21 4.49 15.53
N GLY A 341 -6.99 3.80 14.41
CA GLY A 341 -6.16 2.59 14.37
C GLY A 341 -4.65 2.89 14.26
N ARG A 342 -3.81 1.90 14.59
CA ARG A 342 -2.33 1.97 14.38
C ARG A 342 -1.90 1.69 12.94
N HIS A 343 -2.71 2.14 11.99
CA HIS A 343 -2.49 1.98 10.56
C HIS A 343 -1.77 3.20 9.99
N PHE A 344 -1.34 3.12 8.73
CA PHE A 344 -0.63 4.21 8.02
C PHE A 344 0.73 4.57 8.66
N MET A 345 1.21 5.79 8.41
CA MET A 345 2.41 6.35 9.06
C MET A 345 2.03 6.86 10.45
N ASP A 346 1.72 5.94 11.36
CA ASP A 346 1.19 6.29 12.69
C ASP A 346 2.25 7.02 13.54
N LEU A 347 1.96 8.28 13.88
CA LEU A 347 2.78 9.10 14.75
C LEU A 347 2.96 8.48 16.14
N THR A 348 1.88 7.97 16.74
CA THR A 348 1.90 7.45 18.11
C THR A 348 2.81 6.23 18.22
N LYS A 349 2.71 5.33 17.25
CA LYS A 349 3.60 4.20 17.10
C LYS A 349 5.06 4.61 16.96
N THR A 350 5.33 5.60 16.12
CA THR A 350 6.70 6.11 15.89
C THR A 350 7.28 6.68 17.18
N ALA A 351 6.47 7.43 17.95
CA ALA A 351 6.88 8.03 19.21
C ALA A 351 7.24 6.98 20.27
N HIS A 352 6.37 5.99 20.49
CA HIS A 352 6.65 4.90 21.44
C HIS A 352 7.92 4.12 21.09
N ILE A 353 8.21 3.94 19.79
CA ILE A 353 9.44 3.27 19.36
C ILE A 353 10.68 4.13 19.61
N ILE A 354 10.62 5.42 19.29
CA ILE A 354 11.75 6.34 19.52
C ILE A 354 12.07 6.44 21.00
N GLU A 355 11.05 6.49 21.85
CA GLU A 355 11.22 6.57 23.30
C GLU A 355 11.69 5.24 23.90
N GLY A 356 11.16 4.11 23.41
CA GLY A 356 11.56 2.79 23.89
C GLY A 356 12.97 2.36 23.48
N VAL A 357 13.63 3.07 22.56
CA VAL A 357 14.97 2.73 22.05
C VAL A 357 15.98 3.80 22.51
N PRO A 358 17.06 3.43 23.22
CA PRO A 358 17.58 2.05 23.39
C PRO A 358 17.16 1.33 24.68
N GLU A 359 16.41 1.97 25.58
CA GLU A 359 16.23 1.46 26.96
C GLU A 359 15.40 0.16 27.06
N GLN A 360 14.29 0.06 26.34
CA GLN A 360 13.41 -1.13 26.33
C GLN A 360 13.78 -2.10 25.20
N LEU A 361 14.32 -1.58 24.10
CA LEU A 361 14.75 -2.37 22.96
C LEU A 361 16.08 -1.80 22.44
N PRO A 362 17.18 -2.58 22.47
CA PRO A 362 18.46 -2.10 21.97
C PRO A 362 18.42 -1.84 20.47
N TYR A 363 19.31 -0.96 20.02
CA TYR A 363 19.52 -0.73 18.59
C TYR A 363 19.77 -2.03 17.84
N GLN A 364 19.18 -2.16 16.65
CA GLN A 364 19.20 -3.38 15.84
C GLN A 364 20.34 -3.39 14.81
N TYR A 365 21.04 -2.28 14.61
CA TYR A 365 22.24 -2.15 13.76
C TYR A 365 22.14 -2.77 12.36
N GLY A 366 20.95 -2.79 11.76
CA GLY A 366 20.71 -3.36 10.42
C GLY A 366 19.98 -4.70 10.40
N GLU A 367 19.81 -5.38 11.55
CA GLU A 367 19.22 -6.72 11.62
C GLU A 367 17.80 -6.75 11.03
N SER A 368 16.99 -5.72 11.31
CA SER A 368 15.63 -5.64 10.79
C SER A 368 15.57 -5.49 9.26
N TYR A 369 16.64 -4.96 8.63
CA TYR A 369 16.78 -4.85 7.17
C TYR A 369 17.25 -6.15 6.52
N ALA A 370 17.92 -7.04 7.26
CA ALA A 370 18.43 -8.32 6.76
C ALA A 370 17.44 -9.49 6.94
N ALA A 371 16.49 -9.38 7.88
CA ALA A 371 15.60 -10.48 8.28
C ALA A 371 14.77 -11.12 7.14
N TRP A 372 14.49 -10.40 6.06
CA TRP A 372 13.77 -10.95 4.91
C TRP A 372 14.53 -12.08 4.19
N ALA A 373 15.86 -12.15 4.31
CA ALA A 373 16.68 -13.21 3.72
C ALA A 373 16.29 -14.60 4.27
N PHE A 374 15.79 -14.65 5.51
CA PHE A 374 15.35 -15.89 6.14
C PHE A 374 13.93 -16.30 5.71
N MET A 375 13.18 -15.46 4.99
CA MET A 375 11.79 -15.70 4.61
C MET A 375 11.55 -17.08 3.95
N PRO A 376 12.39 -17.56 3.01
CA PRO A 376 12.15 -18.81 2.30
C PRO A 376 12.13 -20.07 3.17
N ILE A 377 12.68 -20.00 4.40
CA ILE A 377 12.71 -21.13 5.33
C ILE A 377 11.45 -21.11 6.21
N PRO A 378 10.57 -22.12 6.14
CA PRO A 378 9.39 -22.18 6.99
C PRO A 378 9.78 -22.36 8.47
N ARG A 379 9.04 -21.72 9.38
CA ARG A 379 9.27 -21.83 10.83
C ARG A 379 9.05 -23.25 11.38
N THR A 380 8.33 -24.09 10.64
CA THR A 380 8.18 -25.52 10.98
C THR A 380 9.47 -26.32 10.75
N VAL A 381 10.41 -25.80 9.96
CA VAL A 381 11.72 -26.42 9.72
C VAL A 381 12.79 -25.75 10.57
N TRP A 382 12.71 -24.43 10.77
CA TRP A 382 13.62 -23.68 11.63
C TRP A 382 12.84 -23.03 12.78
N LEU A 383 12.72 -23.77 13.89
CA LEU A 383 11.91 -23.35 15.05
C LEU A 383 12.41 -22.05 15.69
N ASN A 384 13.74 -21.91 15.81
CA ASN A 384 14.42 -20.72 16.34
C ASN A 384 14.71 -19.67 15.27
N LYS A 385 13.90 -19.63 14.19
CA LYS A 385 14.06 -18.64 13.12
C LYS A 385 13.78 -17.23 13.66
N PRO A 386 14.72 -16.28 13.47
CA PRO A 386 14.52 -14.88 13.85
C PRO A 386 13.19 -14.31 13.35
N PRO A 387 12.59 -13.36 14.08
CA PRO A 387 11.36 -12.71 13.63
C PRO A 387 11.56 -12.02 12.27
N LEU A 388 10.58 -12.18 11.38
CA LEU A 388 10.62 -11.52 10.07
C LEU A 388 10.30 -10.02 10.24
N GLY A 389 11.36 -9.23 10.40
CA GLY A 389 11.33 -7.78 10.63
C GLY A 389 11.11 -7.41 12.10
N ALA A 390 11.22 -6.12 12.41
CA ALA A 390 11.18 -5.61 13.79
C ALA A 390 9.80 -5.67 14.47
N GLY A 391 8.73 -5.91 13.71
CA GLY A 391 7.36 -5.81 14.22
C GLY A 391 7.08 -6.65 15.48
N PRO A 392 7.36 -7.96 15.50
CA PRO A 392 7.19 -8.80 16.68
C PRO A 392 8.00 -8.33 17.89
N LEU A 393 9.26 -7.92 17.69
CA LEU A 393 10.15 -7.42 18.74
C LEU A 393 9.59 -6.15 19.38
N ILE A 394 9.18 -5.18 18.56
CA ILE A 394 8.56 -3.94 19.03
C ILE A 394 7.25 -4.23 19.77
N GLY A 395 6.43 -5.12 19.21
CA GLY A 395 5.17 -5.52 19.81
C GLY A 395 5.36 -6.06 21.23
N GLN A 396 6.33 -6.96 21.42
CA GLN A 396 6.60 -7.59 22.72
C GLN A 396 7.27 -6.64 23.71
N ASN A 397 8.33 -5.95 23.30
CA ASN A 397 9.18 -5.17 24.22
C ASN A 397 8.62 -3.78 24.53
N ILE A 398 7.98 -3.11 23.58
CA ILE A 398 7.50 -1.72 23.74
C ILE A 398 5.99 -1.67 23.98
N PHE A 399 5.21 -2.49 23.28
CA PHE A 399 3.74 -2.46 23.35
C PHE A 399 3.13 -3.53 24.26
N ASN A 400 3.97 -4.34 24.93
CA ASN A 400 3.56 -5.46 25.77
C ASN A 400 2.54 -6.41 25.10
N MET A 401 2.70 -6.61 23.79
CA MET A 401 1.86 -7.48 22.97
C MET A 401 2.51 -8.84 22.80
N ARG A 402 2.03 -9.83 23.54
CA ARG A 402 2.57 -11.20 23.49
C ARG A 402 2.53 -11.84 22.09
N TYR A 403 1.53 -11.50 21.29
CA TYR A 403 1.19 -12.25 20.06
C TYR A 403 1.03 -11.41 18.80
N ALA A 404 1.22 -10.10 18.87
CA ALA A 404 1.01 -9.19 17.76
C ALA A 404 2.28 -8.38 17.52
N GLY A 405 2.63 -8.21 16.25
CA GLY A 405 3.72 -7.33 15.85
C GLY A 405 3.21 -5.91 15.58
N VAL A 406 4.02 -4.92 15.94
CA VAL A 406 3.77 -3.51 15.65
C VAL A 406 4.82 -3.05 14.63
N PRO A 407 4.49 -3.01 13.34
CA PRO A 407 5.48 -2.71 12.30
C PRO A 407 5.94 -1.25 12.42
N PRO A 408 7.25 -0.95 12.45
CA PRO A 408 7.76 0.37 12.85
C PRO A 408 7.41 1.53 11.90
N GLY A 409 7.26 1.29 10.60
CA GLY A 409 7.30 2.32 9.57
C GLY A 409 8.73 2.77 9.26
N MET A 410 8.93 3.44 8.12
CA MET A 410 10.28 3.79 7.66
C MET A 410 11.09 4.64 8.66
N ILE A 411 10.46 5.59 9.35
CA ILE A 411 11.15 6.53 10.24
C ILE A 411 11.57 5.82 11.53
N ALA A 412 10.62 5.14 12.18
CA ALA A 412 10.91 4.45 13.42
C ALA A 412 11.89 3.28 13.21
N GLU A 413 11.83 2.59 12.06
CA GLU A 413 12.79 1.53 11.74
C GLU A 413 14.19 2.08 11.49
N ALA A 414 14.29 3.24 10.83
CA ALA A 414 15.57 3.90 10.63
C ALA A 414 16.20 4.31 11.98
N TYR A 415 15.39 4.85 12.90
CA TYR A 415 15.84 5.16 14.27
C TYR A 415 16.23 3.91 15.04
N LEU A 416 15.41 2.85 15.00
CA LEU A 416 15.68 1.58 15.65
C LEU A 416 17.02 0.96 15.23
N ASN A 417 17.48 1.19 14.01
CA ASN A 417 18.73 0.63 13.52
C ASN A 417 19.93 1.56 13.68
N PHE A 418 19.76 2.87 13.49
CA PHE A 418 20.89 3.81 13.37
C PHE A 418 20.68 5.13 14.13
N GLY A 419 19.72 5.18 15.05
CA GLY A 419 19.38 6.39 15.82
C GLY A 419 19.03 7.59 14.94
N ILE A 420 19.46 8.78 15.37
CA ILE A 420 19.19 10.04 14.66
C ILE A 420 19.80 10.04 13.24
N LEU A 421 20.98 9.44 13.06
CA LEU A 421 21.62 9.34 11.74
C LEU A 421 20.74 8.56 10.76
N GLY A 422 20.10 7.49 11.23
CA GLY A 422 19.17 6.69 10.44
C GLY A 422 18.01 7.49 9.87
N ILE A 423 17.42 8.36 10.70
CA ILE A 423 16.27 9.21 10.33
C ILE A 423 16.59 10.11 9.14
N VAL A 424 17.84 10.53 8.96
CA VAL A 424 18.25 11.34 7.80
C VAL A 424 18.63 10.43 6.63
N LEU A 425 19.55 9.49 6.86
CA LEU A 425 20.18 8.72 5.78
C LEU A 425 19.20 7.76 5.10
N VAL A 426 18.44 6.98 5.87
CA VAL A 426 17.59 5.92 5.31
C VAL A 426 16.41 6.52 4.54
N PRO A 427 15.64 7.49 5.06
CA PRO A 427 14.61 8.17 4.30
C PRO A 427 15.12 8.85 3.03
N PHE A 428 16.29 9.49 3.07
CA PHE A 428 16.91 10.07 1.88
C PHE A 428 17.15 9.01 0.79
N LEU A 429 17.84 7.92 1.14
CA LEU A 429 18.13 6.83 0.20
C LEU A 429 16.85 6.19 -0.34
N LEU A 430 15.82 6.05 0.51
CA LEU A 430 14.53 5.54 0.08
C LEU A 430 13.83 6.47 -0.91
N GLY A 431 13.90 7.79 -0.68
CA GLY A 431 13.39 8.80 -1.62
C GLY A 431 14.06 8.68 -3.00
N VAL A 432 15.40 8.60 -3.01
CA VAL A 432 16.20 8.37 -4.23
C VAL A 432 15.80 7.08 -4.92
N GLY A 433 15.69 5.98 -4.16
CA GLY A 433 15.31 4.66 -4.68
C GLY A 433 13.92 4.65 -5.30
N MET A 434 12.91 5.22 -4.62
CA MET A 434 11.55 5.31 -5.14
C MET A 434 11.47 6.15 -6.43
N ARG A 435 12.19 7.27 -6.47
CA ARG A 435 12.29 8.12 -7.66
C ARG A 435 12.93 7.37 -8.83
N TRP A 436 14.05 6.70 -8.56
CA TRP A 436 14.80 5.93 -9.53
C TRP A 436 13.96 4.80 -10.13
N VAL A 437 13.25 4.03 -9.30
CA VAL A 437 12.34 2.97 -9.76
C VAL A 437 11.20 3.55 -10.61
N TYR A 438 10.56 4.65 -10.18
CA TYR A 438 9.49 5.26 -10.97
C TYR A 438 9.97 5.69 -12.36
N GLU A 439 11.09 6.40 -12.46
CA GLU A 439 11.64 6.85 -13.75
C GLU A 439 12.06 5.67 -14.64
N ALA A 440 12.51 4.56 -14.06
CA ALA A 440 12.79 3.34 -14.79
C ALA A 440 11.53 2.74 -15.44
N PHE A 441 10.39 2.76 -14.73
CA PHE A 441 9.10 2.22 -15.20
C PHE A 441 8.31 3.17 -16.09
N LYS A 442 8.44 4.48 -15.91
CA LYS A 442 7.75 5.54 -16.67
C LYS A 442 7.64 5.27 -18.19
N PRO A 443 8.70 4.87 -18.91
CA PRO A 443 8.59 4.62 -20.35
C PRO A 443 7.75 3.38 -20.71
N VAL A 444 7.51 2.45 -19.78
CA VAL A 444 6.78 1.20 -20.04
C VAL A 444 5.41 1.13 -19.38
N LEU A 445 4.98 2.17 -18.65
CA LEU A 445 3.69 2.19 -17.95
C LEU A 445 2.47 2.05 -18.89
N HIS A 446 2.61 2.35 -20.18
CA HIS A 446 1.53 2.20 -21.14
C HIS A 446 1.38 0.76 -21.66
N HIS A 447 2.38 -0.10 -21.44
CA HIS A 447 2.33 -1.51 -21.82
C HIS A 447 1.66 -2.34 -20.71
N THR A 448 0.97 -3.42 -21.10
CA THR A 448 0.31 -4.35 -20.17
C THR A 448 1.23 -4.83 -19.04
N ALA A 449 2.43 -5.34 -19.38
CA ALA A 449 3.38 -5.85 -18.40
C ALA A 449 3.97 -4.74 -17.53
N GLY A 450 4.29 -3.58 -18.11
CA GLY A 450 4.85 -2.43 -17.38
C GLY A 450 3.86 -1.84 -16.38
N ALA A 451 2.61 -1.60 -16.80
CA ALA A 451 1.54 -1.14 -15.92
C ALA A 451 1.29 -2.10 -14.76
N THR A 452 1.23 -3.40 -15.05
CA THR A 452 0.94 -4.42 -14.04
C THR A 452 2.09 -4.59 -13.06
N LEU A 453 3.33 -4.76 -13.55
CA LEU A 453 4.51 -4.88 -12.69
C LEU A 453 4.65 -3.64 -11.82
N TYR A 454 4.48 -2.44 -12.38
CA TYR A 454 4.52 -1.20 -11.62
C TYR A 454 3.46 -1.17 -10.50
N ALA A 455 2.18 -1.42 -10.84
CA ALA A 455 1.09 -1.39 -9.87
C ALA A 455 1.26 -2.45 -8.78
N VAL A 456 1.69 -3.66 -9.15
CA VAL A 456 1.81 -4.80 -8.22
C VAL A 456 3.05 -4.72 -7.34
N THR A 457 4.12 -4.03 -7.78
CA THR A 457 5.40 -3.96 -7.04
C THR A 457 5.65 -2.59 -6.43
N VAL A 458 5.70 -1.54 -7.24
CA VAL A 458 6.13 -0.20 -6.82
C VAL A 458 5.12 0.47 -5.90
N ILE A 459 3.82 0.31 -6.16
CA ILE A 459 2.77 0.92 -5.34
C ILE A 459 2.73 0.30 -3.93
N PRO A 460 2.69 -1.04 -3.76
CA PRO A 460 2.81 -1.65 -2.44
C PRO A 460 4.14 -1.33 -1.75
N VAL A 461 5.25 -1.23 -2.48
CA VAL A 461 6.52 -0.77 -1.89
C VAL A 461 6.33 0.61 -1.27
N GLY A 462 5.85 1.59 -2.05
CA GLY A 462 5.57 2.94 -1.54
C GLY A 462 4.73 2.97 -0.26
N TRP A 463 3.70 2.13 -0.21
CA TRP A 463 2.83 2.02 0.97
C TRP A 463 3.46 1.26 2.13
N THR A 464 4.00 0.07 1.89
CA THR A 464 4.48 -0.83 2.93
C THR A 464 5.79 -0.34 3.55
N THR A 465 6.63 0.41 2.84
CA THR A 465 7.81 1.01 3.48
C THR A 465 7.39 2.04 4.54
N VAL A 466 6.37 2.85 4.24
CA VAL A 466 5.91 3.90 5.15
C VAL A 466 5.15 3.34 6.34
N THR A 467 4.30 2.34 6.08
CA THR A 467 3.33 1.85 7.08
C THR A 467 3.78 0.58 7.80
N GLY A 468 4.58 -0.24 7.11
CA GLY A 468 5.05 -1.56 7.52
C GLY A 468 6.49 -1.52 8.03
N GLY A 469 7.31 -2.49 7.65
CA GLY A 469 8.76 -2.44 7.83
C GLY A 469 9.47 -2.87 6.56
N PHE A 470 10.77 -2.60 6.45
CA PHE A 470 11.55 -2.90 5.26
C PHE A 470 11.53 -4.39 4.91
N SER A 471 11.75 -5.27 5.90
CA SER A 471 11.69 -6.71 5.65
C SER A 471 10.30 -7.16 5.17
N GLN A 472 9.22 -6.59 5.70
CA GLN A 472 7.86 -6.90 5.24
C GLN A 472 7.63 -6.42 3.80
N MET A 473 8.15 -5.23 3.47
CA MET A 473 8.13 -4.68 2.11
C MET A 473 8.89 -5.59 1.14
N MET A 474 10.10 -6.03 1.49
CA MET A 474 10.91 -6.93 0.66
C MET A 474 10.20 -8.27 0.42
N VAL A 475 9.62 -8.86 1.48
CA VAL A 475 8.83 -10.09 1.34
C VAL A 475 7.63 -9.88 0.42
N ALA A 476 6.86 -8.80 0.62
CA ALA A 476 5.71 -8.48 -0.23
C ALA A 476 6.13 -8.28 -1.69
N LEU A 477 7.25 -7.58 -1.93
CA LEU A 477 7.82 -7.37 -3.25
C LEU A 477 8.19 -8.69 -3.91
N MET A 478 8.93 -9.57 -3.24
CA MET A 478 9.34 -10.86 -3.79
C MET A 478 8.14 -11.76 -4.10
N VAL A 479 7.20 -11.84 -3.15
CA VAL A 479 5.95 -12.59 -3.28
C VAL A 479 5.12 -12.15 -4.49
N ALA A 480 5.11 -10.85 -4.79
CA ALA A 480 4.31 -10.29 -5.86
C ALA A 480 5.05 -10.29 -7.21
N ALA A 481 6.35 -9.95 -7.22
CA ALA A 481 7.16 -9.80 -8.41
C ALA A 481 7.49 -11.13 -9.07
N VAL A 482 7.89 -12.15 -8.30
CA VAL A 482 8.37 -13.43 -8.85
C VAL A 482 7.28 -14.14 -9.67
N PRO A 483 6.05 -14.36 -9.16
CA PRO A 483 4.99 -14.99 -9.94
C PRO A 483 4.61 -14.15 -11.14
N LEU A 484 4.53 -12.83 -10.98
CA LEU A 484 4.13 -11.93 -12.06
C LEU A 484 5.15 -11.92 -13.21
N ILE A 485 6.46 -11.94 -12.90
CA ILE A 485 7.51 -12.06 -13.92
C ILE A 485 7.39 -13.40 -14.65
N ALA A 486 7.18 -14.51 -13.91
CA ALA A 486 6.98 -15.83 -14.51
C ALA A 486 5.75 -15.86 -15.45
N ILE A 487 4.64 -15.25 -15.03
CA ILE A 487 3.41 -15.11 -15.84
C ILE A 487 3.69 -14.33 -17.12
N VAL A 488 4.33 -13.16 -17.01
CA VAL A 488 4.65 -12.32 -18.17
C VAL A 488 5.54 -13.08 -19.16
N LEU A 489 6.54 -13.80 -18.67
CA LEU A 489 7.44 -14.60 -19.51
C LEU A 489 6.71 -15.77 -20.19
N PHE A 490 5.81 -16.45 -19.49
CA PHE A 490 5.05 -17.58 -20.02
C PHE A 490 4.02 -17.17 -21.09
N VAL A 491 3.21 -16.14 -20.80
CA VAL A 491 2.10 -15.72 -21.67
C VAL A 491 2.56 -15.11 -22.99
N ARG A 492 3.76 -14.54 -22.99
CA ARG A 492 4.36 -13.87 -24.13
C ARG A 492 4.49 -14.80 -25.35
N VAL A 493 4.04 -14.33 -26.51
CA VAL A 493 4.29 -14.98 -27.79
C VAL A 493 5.55 -14.40 -28.41
N ARG A 494 6.54 -15.23 -28.71
CA ARG A 494 7.66 -14.82 -29.56
C ARG A 494 7.09 -14.52 -30.94
N ARG A 495 7.06 -13.25 -31.35
CA ARG A 495 6.87 -12.93 -32.77
C ARG A 495 7.99 -13.64 -33.51
N ARG A 496 7.66 -14.60 -34.38
CA ARG A 496 8.63 -15.09 -35.37
C ARG A 496 9.08 -13.83 -36.11
N PHE A 497 10.38 -13.56 -36.04
CA PHE A 497 10.97 -12.51 -36.86
C PHE A 497 10.65 -12.92 -38.30
N VAL A 498 9.72 -12.22 -38.92
CA VAL A 498 9.52 -12.34 -40.36
C VAL A 498 10.61 -11.43 -40.92
N PRO A 499 11.72 -11.98 -41.45
CA PRO A 499 12.68 -11.12 -42.13
C PRO A 499 11.88 -10.37 -43.19
N HIS A 500 11.91 -9.03 -43.13
CA HIS A 500 11.40 -8.24 -44.24
C HIS A 500 12.26 -8.65 -45.42
N ALA A 501 11.66 -9.40 -46.35
CA ALA A 501 12.25 -9.60 -47.67
C ALA A 501 12.43 -8.20 -48.24
N VAL A 502 13.70 -7.80 -48.38
CA VAL A 502 14.13 -6.51 -48.95
C VAL A 502 13.88 -6.55 -50.45
#